data_AF-A0A0M8Y2D4-F1
#
_entry.id   AF-A0A0M8Y2D4-F1
#
_cell.length_a   1.000
_cell.length_b   1.000
_cell.length_c   1.000
_cell.angle_alpha   90.00
_cell.angle_beta   90.00
_cell.angle_gamma   90.00
#
_symmetry.space_group_name_H-M   'P 1'
#
loop_
_entity.id
_entity.type
_entity.pdbx_description
1 polymer ?
#
loop_
_entity_poly.entity_id
_entity_poly.type
_entity_poly.pdbx_seq_one_letter_code
_entity_poly.pdbx_strand_id
1 'polypeptide(L)'
;MSDDRIDPMNLTAQLHYNAAGNPPSTLPESAISNAFPGLEFDIRNIWRRLLVGIELHESDNYVVGADQEHERLVGRRLLTVGDHDVIGDLFGPTRPGSGSSRLTSADNPDGVTMLEWSNSLADVLADHVGRTVPCLFTSEPAPKPVGKPPELPDPRFEVVQLEVRALFAKSGATGGRLPVIAEEMAGPGDLTRGLCSPWQNDYRECACYYWAASRPDYVNVEDTAAGTTTGNHWFAKDREPREYVLDNRFDSRLVSYDELFQDWQGRLRFIVGGNDVPDHVDPESTGDGR
;
A
#
# COMPACT_ATOMS: atom_id res chain seq x y z
N MET A 1 -9.33 -40.11 1.21
CA MET A 1 -8.06 -39.80 0.53
C MET A 1 -7.26 -38.98 1.51
N SER A 2 -6.07 -39.43 1.89
CA SER A 2 -5.15 -38.66 2.75
C SER A 2 -4.85 -37.35 2.03
N ASP A 3 -5.15 -36.21 2.66
CA ASP A 3 -4.84 -34.90 2.13
C ASP A 3 -3.33 -34.68 2.30
N ASP A 4 -2.55 -35.14 1.32
CA ASP A 4 -1.09 -35.01 1.26
C ASP A 4 -0.71 -33.54 0.97
N ARG A 5 -1.15 -32.64 1.85
CA ARG A 5 -0.87 -31.20 1.77
C ARG A 5 0.50 -30.93 2.36
N ILE A 6 1.41 -30.47 1.51
CA ILE A 6 2.74 -30.04 1.94
C ILE A 6 2.65 -28.57 2.36
N ASP A 7 2.79 -28.31 3.66
CA ASP A 7 2.88 -26.95 4.20
C ASP A 7 4.37 -26.55 4.36
N PRO A 8 4.84 -25.45 3.73
CA PRO A 8 6.20 -24.99 3.91
C PRO A 8 6.36 -24.33 5.30
N MET A 9 7.14 -24.96 6.19
CA MET A 9 7.24 -24.54 7.59
C MET A 9 8.43 -23.63 7.91
N ASN A 10 9.43 -23.54 7.03
CA ASN A 10 10.59 -22.67 7.25
C ASN A 10 10.26 -21.24 6.78
N LEU A 11 9.78 -20.41 7.71
CA LEU A 11 9.36 -19.03 7.42
C LEU A 11 10.51 -18.15 6.92
N THR A 12 11.70 -18.28 7.50
CA THR A 12 12.90 -17.53 7.08
C THR A 12 13.30 -17.88 5.65
N ALA A 13 13.31 -19.17 5.31
CA ALA A 13 13.61 -19.60 3.95
C ALA A 13 12.57 -19.10 2.94
N GLN A 14 11.29 -18.99 3.32
CA GLN A 14 10.24 -18.47 2.46
C GLN A 14 10.35 -16.95 2.25
N LEU A 15 10.60 -16.19 3.32
CA LEU A 15 10.77 -14.74 3.23
C LEU A 15 11.97 -14.36 2.35
N HIS A 16 13.06 -15.13 2.43
CA HIS A 16 14.27 -14.89 1.64
C HIS A 16 14.33 -15.71 0.34
N TYR A 17 13.25 -16.42 -0.02
CA TYR A 17 13.23 -17.17 -1.27
C TYR A 17 13.15 -16.20 -2.44
N ASN A 18 14.24 -16.08 -3.20
CA ASN A 18 14.25 -15.42 -4.49
C ASN A 18 14.02 -16.47 -5.58
N ALA A 19 12.92 -16.34 -6.31
CA ALA A 19 12.65 -17.17 -7.47
C ALA A 19 13.69 -16.91 -8.56
N ALA A 20 14.28 -17.98 -9.11
CA ALA A 20 15.31 -17.85 -10.13
C ALA A 20 14.81 -17.02 -11.33
N GLY A 21 15.61 -16.02 -11.73
CA GLY A 21 15.29 -15.11 -12.84
C GLY A 21 14.58 -13.82 -12.42
N ASN A 22 14.07 -13.72 -11.19
CA ASN A 22 13.48 -12.49 -10.69
C ASN A 22 14.54 -11.56 -10.08
N PRO A 23 14.57 -10.26 -10.43
CA PRO A 23 15.50 -9.33 -9.80
C PRO A 23 15.17 -9.14 -8.30
N PRO A 24 16.14 -8.70 -7.47
CA PRO A 24 15.89 -8.45 -6.04
C PRO A 24 14.70 -7.51 -5.77
N SER A 25 14.40 -6.61 -6.72
CA SER A 25 13.26 -5.68 -6.69
C SER A 25 11.88 -6.33 -6.74
N THR A 26 11.77 -7.64 -6.94
CA THR A 26 10.48 -8.34 -6.90
C THR A 26 10.16 -8.92 -5.51
N LEU A 27 11.05 -8.78 -4.54
CA LEU A 27 10.82 -9.31 -3.19
C LEU A 27 10.00 -8.32 -2.37
N PRO A 28 9.10 -8.76 -1.47
CA PRO A 28 8.34 -7.85 -0.60
C PRO A 28 9.24 -6.92 0.25
N GLU A 29 10.45 -7.35 0.60
CA GLU A 29 11.44 -6.51 1.31
C GLU A 29 11.95 -5.32 0.48
N SER A 30 11.85 -5.41 -0.84
CA SER A 30 12.20 -4.34 -1.78
C SER A 30 11.01 -3.46 -2.16
N ALA A 31 9.79 -3.87 -1.74
CA ALA A 31 8.59 -3.08 -1.94
C ALA A 31 8.67 -1.82 -1.09
N ILE A 32 8.50 -0.66 -1.73
CA ILE A 32 8.35 0.60 -1.02
C ILE A 32 6.88 0.68 -0.62
N SER A 33 6.57 0.00 0.50
CA SER A 33 5.26 -0.02 1.14
C SER A 33 4.88 1.40 1.56
N ASN A 34 4.06 2.06 0.76
CA ASN A 34 3.55 3.39 1.05
C ASN A 34 2.11 3.31 1.60
N ALA A 35 1.76 4.29 2.43
CA ALA A 35 0.40 4.51 2.94
C ALA A 35 -0.60 4.96 1.85
N PHE A 36 -0.13 5.08 0.61
CA PHE A 36 -0.91 5.33 -0.60
C PHE A 36 -0.77 4.09 -1.47
N PRO A 37 -1.83 3.65 -2.16
CA PRO A 37 -1.78 2.42 -2.94
C PRO A 37 -0.59 2.45 -3.92
N GLY A 38 0.39 1.57 -3.70
CA GLY A 38 1.43 1.31 -4.69
C GLY A 38 0.82 0.62 -5.90
N LEU A 39 1.50 0.62 -7.05
CA LEU A 39 1.04 -0.08 -8.27
C LEU A 39 0.87 -1.59 -8.09
N GLU A 40 1.38 -2.15 -7.00
CA GLU A 40 1.51 -3.59 -6.76
C GLU A 40 0.35 -4.11 -5.91
N PHE A 41 0.18 -3.57 -4.69
CA PHE A 41 -0.87 -3.98 -3.75
C PHE A 41 -1.26 -2.81 -2.81
N ASP A 42 -2.53 -2.74 -2.44
CA ASP A 42 -3.04 -1.89 -1.36
C ASP A 42 -3.09 -2.67 -0.05
N ILE A 43 -1.95 -2.67 0.66
CA ILE A 43 -1.80 -3.38 1.93
C ILE A 43 -2.72 -2.86 3.04
N ARG A 44 -3.30 -1.66 2.91
CA ARG A 44 -4.22 -1.13 3.92
C ARG A 44 -5.45 -2.02 4.08
N ASN A 45 -5.83 -2.73 3.01
CA ASN A 45 -6.97 -3.64 3.02
C ASN A 45 -6.81 -4.84 3.97
N ILE A 46 -5.58 -5.23 4.33
CA ILE A 46 -5.36 -6.37 5.24
C ILE A 46 -5.82 -6.06 6.67
N TRP A 47 -5.85 -4.77 7.04
CA TRP A 47 -6.13 -4.34 8.41
C TRP A 47 -7.62 -4.14 8.68
N ARG A 48 -8.43 -4.00 7.62
CA ARG A 48 -9.84 -3.63 7.71
C ARG A 48 -10.67 -4.58 8.57
N ARG A 49 -10.28 -5.85 8.60
CA ARG A 49 -10.97 -6.92 9.33
C ARG A 49 -10.19 -7.46 10.53
N LEU A 50 -9.21 -6.69 11.01
CA LEU A 50 -8.38 -7.09 12.15
C LEU A 50 -9.23 -7.39 13.40
N LEU A 51 -10.32 -6.64 13.60
CA LEU A 51 -11.24 -6.87 14.72
C LEU A 51 -12.40 -7.76 14.25
N VAL A 52 -12.59 -8.89 14.92
CA VAL A 52 -13.65 -9.86 14.61
C VAL A 52 -15.02 -9.16 14.68
N GLY A 53 -15.82 -9.34 13.64
CA GLY A 53 -17.20 -8.85 13.59
C GLY A 53 -17.38 -7.45 12.99
N ILE A 54 -16.31 -6.74 12.65
CA ILE A 54 -16.39 -5.43 11.99
C ILE A 54 -15.45 -5.31 10.79
N GLU A 55 -15.78 -4.39 9.89
CA GLU A 55 -14.96 -3.97 8.76
C GLU A 55 -14.75 -2.46 8.82
N LEU A 56 -13.49 -2.04 8.91
CA LEU A 56 -13.07 -0.65 8.88
C LEU A 56 -12.85 -0.17 7.44
N HIS A 57 -12.92 1.14 7.24
CA HIS A 57 -12.44 1.78 6.03
C HIS A 57 -10.92 1.62 5.91
N GLU A 58 -10.40 1.38 4.71
CA GLU A 58 -8.96 1.16 4.46
C GLU A 58 -8.09 2.35 4.86
N SER A 59 -8.64 3.56 4.79
CA SER A 59 -7.91 4.80 5.03
C SER A 59 -8.58 5.72 6.05
N ASP A 60 -9.58 5.22 6.78
CA ASP A 60 -10.26 6.01 7.79
C ASP A 60 -10.70 5.15 8.98
N ASN A 61 -10.78 5.72 10.19
CA ASN A 61 -11.14 5.00 11.41
C ASN A 61 -12.65 4.75 11.56
N TYR A 62 -13.31 4.58 10.43
CA TYR A 62 -14.75 4.49 10.28
C TYR A 62 -15.16 3.04 10.05
N VAL A 63 -16.18 2.56 10.77
CA VAL A 63 -16.75 1.23 10.54
C VAL A 63 -17.69 1.28 9.33
N VAL A 64 -17.34 0.55 8.27
CA VAL A 64 -18.10 0.50 7.00
C VAL A 64 -18.97 -0.75 6.89
N GLY A 65 -18.68 -1.79 7.67
CA GLY A 65 -19.46 -3.02 7.71
C GLY A 65 -19.32 -3.71 9.06
N ALA A 66 -20.29 -4.56 9.39
CA ALA A 66 -20.27 -5.34 10.61
C ALA A 66 -21.20 -6.56 10.51
N ASP A 67 -20.89 -7.59 11.28
CA ASP A 67 -21.78 -8.73 11.50
C ASP A 67 -23.01 -8.30 12.33
N GLN A 68 -24.07 -9.11 12.33
CA GLN A 68 -25.35 -8.78 12.97
C GLN A 68 -25.22 -8.34 14.45
N GLU A 69 -24.31 -8.96 15.22
CA GLU A 69 -24.05 -8.61 16.62
C GLU A 69 -23.46 -7.19 16.78
N HIS A 70 -22.75 -6.71 15.76
CA HIS A 70 -22.00 -5.46 15.76
C HIS A 70 -22.58 -4.42 14.80
N GLU A 71 -23.74 -4.68 14.19
CA GLU A 71 -24.37 -3.81 13.18
C GLU A 71 -24.55 -2.36 13.66
N ARG A 72 -24.82 -2.17 14.96
CA ARG A 72 -24.92 -0.85 15.59
C ARG A 72 -23.65 0.01 15.47
N LEU A 73 -22.49 -0.61 15.26
CA LEU A 73 -21.20 0.06 15.14
C LEU A 73 -20.97 0.63 13.75
N VAL A 74 -21.74 0.21 12.74
CA VAL A 74 -21.64 0.78 11.39
C VAL A 74 -21.86 2.28 11.45
N GLY A 75 -20.93 3.00 10.82
CA GLY A 75 -20.92 4.44 10.78
C GLY A 75 -20.31 5.13 12.00
N ARG A 76 -19.84 4.38 13.00
CA ARG A 76 -19.15 4.91 14.18
C ARG A 76 -17.63 4.97 13.96
N ARG A 77 -16.95 5.75 14.79
CA ARG A 77 -15.50 5.97 14.72
C ARG A 77 -14.79 5.15 15.79
N LEU A 78 -13.81 4.34 15.41
CA LEU A 78 -12.89 3.63 16.30
C LEU A 78 -11.78 4.59 16.75
N LEU A 79 -11.53 4.70 18.05
CA LEU A 79 -10.56 5.66 18.60
C LEU A 79 -9.38 4.97 19.28
N THR A 80 -9.61 3.80 19.89
CA THR A 80 -8.56 2.99 20.51
C THR A 80 -8.83 1.50 20.35
N VAL A 81 -7.76 0.70 20.35
CA VAL A 81 -7.81 -0.77 20.41
C VAL A 81 -6.87 -1.23 21.53
N GLY A 82 -7.43 -1.76 22.60
CA GLY A 82 -6.69 -1.93 23.84
C GLY A 82 -6.19 -0.58 24.36
N ASP A 83 -4.89 -0.51 24.56
CA ASP A 83 -4.10 0.63 24.99
C ASP A 83 -3.46 1.41 23.83
N HIS A 84 -3.76 1.03 22.58
CA HIS A 84 -3.26 1.71 21.38
C HIS A 84 -4.28 2.70 20.82
N ASP A 85 -3.84 3.94 20.62
CA ASP A 85 -4.61 4.95 19.91
C ASP A 85 -4.57 4.69 18.39
N VAL A 86 -5.71 4.83 17.71
CA VAL A 86 -5.78 4.78 16.24
C VAL A 86 -5.95 6.15 15.60
N ILE A 87 -5.94 7.20 16.42
CA ILE A 87 -5.97 8.60 16.02
C ILE A 87 -4.81 9.36 16.66
N GLY A 88 -4.40 10.45 16.01
CA GLY A 88 -3.40 11.38 16.51
C GLY A 88 -3.88 12.81 16.38
N ASP A 89 -3.43 13.67 17.29
CA ASP A 89 -3.71 15.10 17.21
C ASP A 89 -2.89 15.76 16.10
N LEU A 90 -3.53 16.60 15.27
CA LEU A 90 -2.82 17.42 14.29
C LEU A 90 -2.40 18.74 14.91
N PHE A 91 -1.09 18.97 14.92
CA PHE A 91 -0.49 20.25 15.28
C PHE A 91 0.38 20.77 14.16
N GLY A 92 0.33 22.07 13.93
CA GLY A 92 1.21 22.71 12.98
C GLY A 92 0.96 24.22 12.84
N PRO A 93 1.82 24.90 12.07
CA PRO A 93 1.59 26.29 11.72
C PRO A 93 0.48 26.39 10.65
N THR A 94 -0.43 27.34 10.80
CA THR A 94 -1.45 27.64 9.77
C THR A 94 -0.93 28.63 8.73
N ARG A 95 0.20 29.30 9.00
CA ARG A 95 0.88 30.22 8.08
C ARG A 95 2.40 30.05 8.17
N PRO A 96 3.15 30.29 7.09
CA PRO A 96 4.61 30.28 7.14
C PRO A 96 5.14 31.19 8.26
N GLY A 97 5.99 30.65 9.13
CA GLY A 97 6.60 31.38 10.25
C GLY A 97 5.71 31.59 11.50
N SER A 98 4.48 31.08 11.53
CA SER A 98 3.66 31.12 12.75
C SER A 98 4.06 30.04 13.76
N GLY A 99 3.61 30.19 15.01
CA GLY A 99 3.70 29.12 16.02
C GLY A 99 2.85 27.90 15.67
N SER A 100 3.12 26.77 16.33
CA SER A 100 2.34 25.54 16.20
C SER A 100 1.05 25.64 17.01
N SER A 101 -0.07 25.22 16.42
CA SER A 101 -1.38 25.16 17.06
C SER A 101 -2.15 23.94 16.56
N ARG A 102 -3.19 23.52 17.29
CA ARG A 102 -4.08 22.44 16.82
C ARG A 102 -4.73 22.85 15.51
N LEU A 103 -4.64 21.99 14.50
CA LEU A 103 -5.14 22.25 13.16
C LEU A 103 -6.59 21.78 13.06
N THR A 104 -7.54 22.72 13.14
CA THR A 104 -8.97 22.43 13.04
C THR A 104 -9.58 23.00 11.75
N SER A 105 -10.68 22.39 11.30
CA SER A 105 -11.47 22.89 10.17
C SER A 105 -12.96 22.63 10.41
N ALA A 106 -13.83 23.14 9.54
CA ALA A 106 -15.26 22.84 9.61
C ALA A 106 -15.55 21.33 9.50
N ASP A 107 -14.70 20.59 8.80
CA ASP A 107 -14.84 19.14 8.57
C ASP A 107 -14.01 18.29 9.53
N ASN A 108 -13.08 18.91 10.27
CA ASN A 108 -12.31 18.27 11.34
C ASN A 108 -12.22 19.22 12.55
N PRO A 109 -13.34 19.38 13.30
CA PRO A 109 -13.41 20.35 14.40
C PRO A 109 -12.48 19.99 15.56
N ASP A 110 -12.21 18.70 15.77
CA ASP A 110 -11.36 18.22 16.86
C ASP A 110 -9.87 18.23 16.49
N GLY A 111 -9.54 18.48 15.22
CA GLY A 111 -8.17 18.55 14.73
C GLY A 111 -7.40 17.26 14.94
N VAL A 112 -8.03 16.13 14.60
CA VAL A 112 -7.44 14.79 14.72
C VAL A 112 -7.32 14.11 13.35
N THR A 113 -6.30 13.29 13.18
CA THR A 113 -6.12 12.42 12.00
C THR A 113 -6.15 10.98 12.45
N MET A 114 -6.64 10.10 11.60
CA MET A 114 -6.36 8.68 11.75
C MET A 114 -4.84 8.45 11.60
N LEU A 115 -4.30 7.54 12.40
CA LEU A 115 -2.97 6.97 12.19
C LEU A 115 -3.08 5.83 11.18
N GLU A 116 -2.15 5.76 10.22
CA GLU A 116 -2.12 4.66 9.25
C GLU A 116 -2.12 3.29 9.98
N TRP A 117 -2.81 2.31 9.40
CA TRP A 117 -3.13 1.05 10.08
C TRP A 117 -1.91 0.24 10.50
N SER A 118 -0.90 0.13 9.66
CA SER A 118 0.32 -0.58 9.98
C SER A 118 1.03 0.06 11.17
N ASN A 119 1.03 1.40 11.27
CA ASN A 119 1.61 2.10 12.42
C ASN A 119 0.80 1.98 13.71
N SER A 120 -0.54 1.96 13.63
CA SER A 120 -1.40 1.96 14.82
C SER A 120 -1.78 0.57 15.33
N LEU A 121 -1.74 -0.45 14.46
CA LEU A 121 -2.25 -1.79 14.77
C LEU A 121 -1.18 -2.88 14.73
N ALA A 122 0.07 -2.58 14.35
CA ALA A 122 1.15 -3.57 14.37
C ALA A 122 1.39 -4.14 15.78
N ASP A 123 1.43 -3.28 16.80
CA ASP A 123 1.61 -3.71 18.19
C ASP A 123 0.36 -4.46 18.69
N VAL A 124 -0.84 -4.02 18.29
CA VAL A 124 -2.08 -4.74 18.59
C VAL A 124 -2.02 -6.18 18.07
N LEU A 125 -1.54 -6.35 16.83
CA LEU A 125 -1.36 -7.66 16.21
C LEU A 125 -0.25 -8.47 16.91
N ALA A 126 0.82 -7.83 17.37
CA ALA A 126 1.90 -8.52 18.09
C ALA A 126 1.41 -9.08 19.43
N ASP A 127 0.61 -8.30 20.17
CA ASP A 127 0.34 -8.55 21.58
C ASP A 127 -1.03 -9.18 21.87
N HIS A 128 -1.99 -9.02 20.95
CA HIS A 128 -3.40 -9.35 21.24
C HIS A 128 -4.07 -10.36 20.31
N VAL A 129 -3.36 -10.95 19.34
CA VAL A 129 -3.96 -11.97 18.45
C VAL A 129 -4.65 -13.09 19.24
N GLY A 130 -5.92 -13.35 18.90
CA GLY A 130 -6.81 -14.32 19.53
C GLY A 130 -7.32 -13.92 20.91
N ARG A 131 -7.07 -12.67 21.34
CA ARG A 131 -7.57 -12.12 22.60
C ARG A 131 -8.65 -11.08 22.33
N THR A 132 -9.58 -10.98 23.26
CA THR A 132 -10.56 -9.89 23.31
C THR A 132 -9.95 -8.66 23.98
N VAL A 133 -10.06 -7.51 23.33
CA VAL A 133 -9.54 -6.23 23.83
C VAL A 133 -10.64 -5.16 23.85
N PRO A 134 -10.57 -4.21 24.81
CA PRO A 134 -11.49 -3.08 24.83
C PRO A 134 -11.20 -2.16 23.64
N CYS A 135 -12.21 -1.84 22.86
CA CYS A 135 -12.14 -0.91 21.75
C CYS A 135 -13.05 0.29 22.03
N LEU A 136 -12.51 1.50 21.98
CA LEU A 136 -13.30 2.71 22.22
C LEU A 136 -13.89 3.20 20.91
N PHE A 137 -15.21 3.36 20.86
CA PHE A 137 -15.93 3.92 19.72
C PHE A 137 -16.68 5.19 20.11
N THR A 138 -17.08 6.00 19.13
CA THR A 138 -18.20 6.92 19.32
C THR A 138 -19.47 6.14 19.65
N SER A 139 -20.37 6.71 20.47
CA SER A 139 -21.66 6.08 20.81
C SER A 139 -22.68 6.17 19.67
N GLU A 140 -22.50 7.13 18.77
CA GLU A 140 -23.38 7.38 17.62
C GLU A 140 -22.56 7.45 16.32
N PRO A 141 -23.21 7.30 15.15
CA PRO A 141 -22.55 7.49 13.88
C PRO A 141 -21.93 8.90 13.75
N ALA A 142 -20.68 8.96 13.30
CA ALA A 142 -19.89 10.18 13.26
C ALA A 142 -19.21 10.34 11.89
N PRO A 143 -19.82 11.07 10.94
CA PRO A 143 -19.27 11.21 9.58
C PRO A 143 -17.96 12.00 9.56
N LYS A 144 -17.72 12.86 10.55
CA LYS A 144 -16.49 13.65 10.69
C LYS A 144 -15.51 12.98 11.66
N PRO A 145 -14.20 13.25 11.57
CA PRO A 145 -13.24 12.82 12.58
C PRO A 145 -13.62 13.33 13.97
N VAL A 146 -13.44 12.48 14.98
CA VAL A 146 -13.78 12.76 16.38
C VAL A 146 -12.56 12.47 17.24
N GLY A 147 -12.21 13.40 18.12
CA GLY A 147 -11.13 13.26 19.08
C GLY A 147 -11.50 12.40 20.29
N LYS A 148 -10.48 11.90 20.99
CA LYS A 148 -10.65 11.14 22.23
C LYS A 148 -11.18 12.04 23.34
N PRO A 149 -12.10 11.56 24.23
CA PRO A 149 -12.46 12.33 25.41
C PRO A 149 -11.26 12.49 26.35
N PRO A 150 -11.20 13.57 27.14
CA PRO A 150 -10.12 13.76 28.11
C PRO A 150 -10.17 12.72 29.24
N GLU A 151 -11.37 12.25 29.59
CA GLU A 151 -11.61 11.27 30.66
C GLU A 151 -12.75 10.33 30.27
N LEU A 152 -12.75 9.13 30.84
CA LEU A 152 -13.82 8.13 30.72
C LEU A 152 -14.42 7.84 32.11
N PRO A 153 -15.73 7.55 32.22
CA PRO A 153 -16.69 7.40 31.13
C PRO A 153 -17.20 8.73 30.58
N ASP A 154 -17.42 8.79 29.26
CA ASP A 154 -18.08 9.91 28.57
C ASP A 154 -19.22 9.33 27.73
N PRO A 155 -20.47 9.83 27.87
CA PRO A 155 -21.65 9.24 27.21
C PRO A 155 -21.60 9.28 25.68
N ARG A 156 -20.73 10.12 25.10
CA ARG A 156 -20.52 10.21 23.65
C ARG A 156 -19.69 9.05 23.10
N PHE A 157 -19.15 8.20 23.98
CA PHE A 157 -18.30 7.07 23.60
C PHE A 157 -18.76 5.76 24.27
N GLU A 158 -18.52 4.66 23.58
CA GLU A 158 -18.86 3.29 24.02
C GLU A 158 -17.60 2.43 23.95
N VAL A 159 -17.36 1.62 24.99
CA VAL A 159 -16.31 0.59 24.95
C VAL A 159 -16.95 -0.73 24.55
N VAL A 160 -16.42 -1.34 23.48
CA VAL A 160 -16.86 -2.64 22.96
C VAL A 160 -15.70 -3.63 23.03
N GLN A 161 -15.98 -4.85 23.49
CA GLN A 161 -14.99 -5.91 23.58
C GLN A 161 -14.94 -6.66 22.25
N LEU A 162 -13.82 -6.60 21.53
CA LEU A 162 -13.66 -7.24 20.22
C LEU A 162 -12.42 -8.14 20.22
N GLU A 163 -12.52 -9.30 19.58
CA GLU A 163 -11.38 -10.20 19.39
C GLU A 163 -10.47 -9.70 18.26
N VAL A 164 -9.15 -9.78 18.46
CA VAL A 164 -8.16 -9.48 17.42
C VAL A 164 -7.86 -10.74 16.59
N ARG A 165 -8.12 -10.68 15.28
CA ARG A 165 -7.82 -11.76 14.33
C ARG A 165 -6.33 -11.96 14.15
N ALA A 166 -5.96 -13.19 13.81
CA ALA A 166 -4.61 -13.48 13.32
C ALA A 166 -4.45 -12.99 11.88
N LEU A 167 -3.36 -12.26 11.61
CA LEU A 167 -3.04 -11.82 10.24
C LEU A 167 -2.69 -12.99 9.31
N PHE A 168 -2.02 -13.99 9.85
CA PHE A 168 -1.45 -15.10 9.10
C PHE A 168 -2.23 -16.40 9.29
N ALA A 169 -2.39 -17.15 8.20
CA ALA A 169 -3.03 -18.45 8.20
C ALA A 169 -2.31 -19.47 9.09
N LYS A 170 -3.02 -20.53 9.48
CA LYS A 170 -2.46 -21.68 10.19
C LYS A 170 -2.38 -22.90 9.28
N SER A 171 -1.35 -23.70 9.48
CA SER A 171 -1.16 -25.01 8.87
C SER A 171 -2.25 -25.96 9.35
N GLY A 172 -2.94 -26.61 8.41
CA GLY A 172 -3.91 -27.66 8.75
C GLY A 172 -3.24 -28.92 9.31
N ALA A 173 -1.99 -29.18 8.90
CA ALA A 173 -1.22 -30.35 9.33
C ALA A 173 -0.59 -30.19 10.73
N THR A 174 -0.07 -29.00 11.04
CA THR A 174 0.73 -28.77 12.27
C THR A 174 0.09 -27.79 13.25
N GLY A 175 -0.92 -27.02 12.82
CA GLY A 175 -1.46 -25.90 13.58
C GLY A 175 -0.51 -24.69 13.68
N GLY A 176 0.71 -24.79 13.13
CA GLY A 176 1.70 -23.72 13.11
C GLY A 176 1.32 -22.56 12.18
N ARG A 177 1.96 -21.40 12.34
CA ARG A 177 1.74 -20.23 11.48
C ARG A 177 2.35 -20.44 10.09
N LEU A 178 1.63 -20.04 9.05
CA LEU A 178 2.10 -19.97 7.66
C LEU A 178 2.41 -18.52 7.28
N PRO A 179 3.30 -18.24 6.31
CA PRO A 179 3.59 -16.87 5.86
C PRO A 179 2.57 -16.36 4.82
N VAL A 180 1.34 -16.87 4.87
CA VAL A 180 0.25 -16.49 3.96
C VAL A 180 -0.76 -15.68 4.77
N ILE A 181 -1.19 -14.53 4.22
CA ILE A 181 -2.26 -13.73 4.81
C ILE A 181 -3.51 -14.61 4.93
N ALA A 182 -4.14 -14.62 6.10
CA ALA A 182 -5.37 -15.38 6.32
C ALA A 182 -6.48 -14.87 5.40
N GLU A 183 -7.26 -15.76 4.79
CA GLU A 183 -8.32 -15.38 3.85
C GLU A 183 -9.39 -14.49 4.49
N GLU A 184 -9.60 -14.63 5.81
CA GLU A 184 -10.51 -13.79 6.58
C GLU A 184 -10.03 -12.33 6.69
N MET A 185 -8.74 -12.07 6.44
CA MET A 185 -8.16 -10.72 6.48
C MET A 185 -8.29 -10.02 5.13
N ALA A 186 -8.02 -10.72 4.03
CA ALA A 186 -8.11 -10.17 2.67
C ALA A 186 -8.64 -11.21 1.68
N GLY A 187 -9.81 -10.93 1.10
CA GLY A 187 -10.43 -11.79 0.09
C GLY A 187 -9.98 -11.49 -1.34
N PRO A 188 -10.49 -12.24 -2.33
CA PRO A 188 -10.22 -11.99 -3.74
C PRO A 188 -10.50 -10.54 -4.14
N GLY A 189 -9.49 -9.88 -4.71
CA GLY A 189 -9.56 -8.48 -5.15
C GLY A 189 -9.29 -7.43 -4.07
N ASP A 190 -9.32 -7.77 -2.78
CA ASP A 190 -9.16 -6.78 -1.69
C ASP A 190 -7.78 -6.10 -1.72
N LEU A 191 -6.72 -6.81 -2.12
CA LEU A 191 -5.38 -6.22 -2.22
C LEU A 191 -5.21 -5.28 -3.42
N THR A 192 -6.20 -5.17 -4.32
CA THR A 192 -6.09 -4.33 -5.54
C THR A 192 -7.23 -3.34 -5.70
N ARG A 193 -8.28 -3.44 -4.88
CA ARG A 193 -9.50 -2.63 -5.00
C ARG A 193 -9.30 -1.13 -4.76
N GLY A 194 -8.25 -0.76 -4.01
CA GLY A 194 -7.90 0.62 -3.73
C GLY A 194 -6.95 1.24 -4.76
N LEU A 195 -6.48 0.45 -5.74
CA LEU A 195 -5.62 0.92 -6.83
C LEU A 195 -6.43 1.62 -7.90
N CYS A 196 -5.81 2.50 -8.69
CA CYS A 196 -6.51 3.11 -9.81
C CYS A 196 -6.91 2.08 -10.86
N SER A 197 -8.12 2.21 -11.37
CA SER A 197 -8.64 1.44 -12.51
C SER A 197 -9.00 2.40 -13.66
N PRO A 198 -8.31 2.33 -14.80
CA PRO A 198 -7.22 1.39 -15.12
C PRO A 198 -5.87 1.82 -14.49
N TRP A 199 -4.96 0.87 -14.27
CA TRP A 199 -3.70 1.07 -13.53
C TRP A 199 -2.74 2.09 -14.15
N GLN A 200 -2.87 2.36 -15.46
CA GLN A 200 -2.01 3.32 -16.15
C GLN A 200 -2.19 4.75 -15.61
N ASN A 201 -3.32 5.05 -14.95
CA ASN A 201 -3.53 6.28 -14.18
C ASN A 201 -2.43 6.48 -13.14
N ASP A 202 -2.30 5.55 -12.19
CA ASP A 202 -1.24 5.60 -11.19
C ASP A 202 0.15 5.53 -11.83
N TYR A 203 0.29 4.72 -12.88
CA TYR A 203 1.59 4.49 -13.53
C TYR A 203 2.14 5.73 -14.24
N ARG A 204 1.29 6.67 -14.66
CA ARG A 204 1.72 7.92 -15.29
C ARG A 204 1.70 9.11 -14.34
N GLU A 205 0.72 9.20 -13.43
CA GLU A 205 0.50 10.40 -12.61
C GLU A 205 1.20 10.42 -11.27
N CYS A 206 1.59 9.26 -10.73
CA CYS A 206 2.29 9.27 -9.46
C CYS A 206 3.61 10.02 -9.65
N ALA A 207 3.61 11.30 -9.23
CA ALA A 207 4.73 12.22 -9.38
C ALA A 207 5.86 11.89 -8.40
N CYS A 208 5.63 10.90 -7.55
CA CYS A 208 6.60 10.44 -6.61
C CYS A 208 7.45 9.32 -7.22
N TYR A 209 8.77 9.49 -7.13
CA TYR A 209 9.78 8.55 -7.62
C TYR A 209 9.94 7.31 -6.71
N TYR A 210 8.90 6.94 -5.97
CA TYR A 210 8.94 5.92 -4.92
C TYR A 210 9.00 4.48 -5.44
N TRP A 211 8.96 4.28 -6.75
CA TRP A 211 8.94 2.93 -7.35
C TRP A 211 10.12 2.71 -8.27
N ALA A 212 11.29 3.31 -8.02
CA ALA A 212 12.46 3.18 -8.91
C ALA A 212 12.93 1.71 -9.13
N ALA A 213 12.42 0.76 -8.35
CA ALA A 213 12.68 -0.66 -8.47
C ALA A 213 11.76 -1.38 -9.51
N SER A 214 10.52 -0.91 -9.68
CA SER A 214 9.50 -1.50 -10.58
C SER A 214 9.01 -0.53 -11.67
N ARG A 215 9.27 0.77 -11.50
CA ARG A 215 9.09 1.91 -12.41
C ARG A 215 10.28 2.88 -12.30
N PRO A 216 11.52 2.51 -12.73
CA PRO A 216 12.62 3.45 -12.90
C PRO A 216 12.23 4.79 -13.53
N ASP A 217 12.84 5.85 -13.02
CA ASP A 217 12.69 7.17 -13.60
C ASP A 217 13.85 7.51 -14.54
N TYR A 218 15.07 7.14 -14.14
CA TYR A 218 16.31 7.41 -14.86
C TYR A 218 16.99 6.11 -15.29
N VAL A 219 17.17 5.92 -16.60
CA VAL A 219 17.68 4.69 -17.22
C VAL A 219 18.77 5.00 -18.25
N ASN A 220 19.50 3.98 -18.72
CA ASN A 220 20.61 4.11 -19.68
C ASN A 220 21.68 5.11 -19.20
N VAL A 221 22.02 5.01 -17.91
CA VAL A 221 22.86 6.00 -17.24
C VAL A 221 24.33 5.79 -17.57
N GLU A 222 25.03 6.85 -17.96
CA GLU A 222 26.46 6.89 -18.23
C GLU A 222 27.13 8.04 -17.48
N ASP A 223 28.35 7.81 -17.01
CA ASP A 223 29.20 8.85 -16.44
C ASP A 223 29.72 9.77 -17.56
N THR A 224 29.70 11.08 -17.31
CA THR A 224 30.27 12.08 -18.20
C THR A 224 31.70 12.41 -17.79
N ALA A 225 32.48 12.97 -18.73
CA ALA A 225 33.83 13.46 -18.45
C ALA A 225 33.88 14.56 -17.37
N ALA A 226 32.76 15.21 -17.06
CA ALA A 226 32.65 16.21 -16.01
C ALA A 226 32.39 15.62 -14.60
N GLY A 227 32.31 14.28 -14.48
CA GLY A 227 31.95 13.62 -13.23
C GLY A 227 30.46 13.75 -12.87
N THR A 228 29.62 14.08 -13.84
CA THR A 228 28.15 14.00 -13.73
C THR A 228 27.67 12.74 -14.43
N THR A 229 26.36 12.46 -14.41
CA THR A 229 25.77 11.40 -15.24
C THR A 229 24.86 12.00 -16.32
N THR A 230 24.68 11.26 -17.41
CA THR A 230 23.62 11.47 -18.40
C THR A 230 22.84 10.17 -18.61
N GLY A 231 21.63 10.26 -19.15
CA GLY A 231 20.76 9.12 -19.38
C GLY A 231 19.38 9.58 -19.83
N ASN A 232 18.41 8.67 -19.80
CA ASN A 232 17.05 8.93 -20.28
C ASN A 232 16.04 8.89 -19.15
N HIS A 233 14.98 9.68 -19.28
CA HIS A 233 13.75 9.49 -18.51
C HIS A 233 13.03 8.23 -19.02
N TRP A 234 12.59 7.28 -18.18
CA TRP A 234 11.96 6.01 -18.68
C TRP A 234 10.89 6.31 -19.71
N PHE A 235 9.94 7.19 -19.44
CA PHE A 235 8.85 7.48 -20.37
C PHE A 235 9.25 8.25 -21.65
N ALA A 236 10.53 8.55 -21.89
CA ALA A 236 10.95 9.15 -23.16
C ALA A 236 10.63 8.21 -24.34
N LYS A 237 9.91 8.73 -25.33
CA LYS A 237 9.54 8.01 -26.56
C LYS A 237 10.78 7.66 -27.38
N ASP A 238 11.71 8.60 -27.43
CA ASP A 238 13.01 8.48 -28.09
C ASP A 238 14.12 8.49 -27.03
N ARG A 239 15.09 7.59 -27.20
CA ARG A 239 16.24 7.43 -26.28
C ARG A 239 17.48 8.17 -26.74
N GLU A 240 17.47 8.66 -27.98
CA GLU A 240 18.61 9.32 -28.61
C GLU A 240 18.25 10.74 -29.03
N PRO A 241 19.06 11.76 -28.65
CA PRO A 241 20.24 11.66 -27.80
C PRO A 241 19.90 11.30 -26.34
N ARG A 242 20.87 10.78 -25.59
CA ARG A 242 20.75 10.52 -24.14
C ARG A 242 20.65 11.82 -23.34
N GLU A 243 19.42 12.32 -23.24
CA GLU A 243 19.04 13.51 -22.49
C GLU A 243 17.87 13.17 -21.57
N TYR A 244 17.99 13.56 -20.30
CA TYR A 244 16.91 13.39 -19.35
C TYR A 244 15.88 14.50 -19.53
N VAL A 245 14.65 14.12 -19.87
CA VAL A 245 13.52 15.04 -20.04
C VAL A 245 12.75 15.12 -18.72
N LEU A 246 12.71 16.30 -18.11
CA LEU A 246 11.93 16.52 -16.89
C LEU A 246 10.43 16.40 -17.19
N ASP A 247 9.74 15.54 -16.45
CA ASP A 247 8.31 15.35 -16.62
C ASP A 247 7.50 16.49 -15.98
N ASN A 248 7.08 17.42 -16.83
CA ASN A 248 6.14 18.49 -16.47
C ASN A 248 4.68 18.13 -16.82
N ARG A 249 4.40 16.88 -17.23
CA ARG A 249 3.10 16.35 -17.71
C ARG A 249 2.60 16.89 -19.05
N PHE A 250 3.36 17.77 -19.70
CA PHE A 250 2.99 18.38 -20.98
C PHE A 250 4.03 18.14 -22.09
N ASP A 251 5.26 17.72 -21.74
CA ASP A 251 6.32 17.49 -22.71
C ASP A 251 5.97 16.30 -23.62
N SER A 252 5.72 16.61 -24.90
CA SER A 252 5.31 15.63 -25.92
C SER A 252 6.34 14.53 -26.21
N ARG A 253 7.60 14.71 -25.77
CA ARG A 253 8.66 13.70 -25.87
C ARG A 253 8.44 12.53 -24.91
N LEU A 254 7.62 12.73 -23.88
CA LEU A 254 7.27 11.69 -22.92
C LEU A 254 5.95 11.02 -23.30
N VAL A 255 5.85 9.72 -23.05
CA VAL A 255 4.62 8.95 -23.24
C VAL A 255 3.48 9.56 -22.41
N SER A 256 2.36 9.79 -23.08
CA SER A 256 1.13 10.37 -22.51
C SER A 256 0.15 9.31 -22.00
N TYR A 257 -0.91 9.79 -21.37
CA TYR A 257 -2.03 8.95 -20.94
C TYR A 257 -2.68 8.16 -22.06
N ASP A 258 -3.08 8.87 -23.10
CA ASP A 258 -3.80 8.29 -24.22
C ASP A 258 -2.96 7.21 -24.91
N GLU A 259 -1.65 7.44 -24.99
CA GLU A 259 -0.70 6.47 -25.55
C GLU A 259 -0.58 5.20 -24.69
N LEU A 260 -0.55 5.32 -23.36
CA LEU A 260 -0.54 4.14 -22.47
C LEU A 260 -1.88 3.38 -22.50
N PHE A 261 -3.01 4.08 -22.59
CA PHE A 261 -4.31 3.42 -22.71
C PHE A 261 -4.47 2.68 -24.03
N GLN A 262 -3.91 3.22 -25.11
CA GLN A 262 -4.00 2.62 -26.44
C GLN A 262 -2.99 1.48 -26.64
N ASP A 263 -1.77 1.62 -26.13
CA ASP A 263 -0.66 0.72 -26.46
C ASP A 263 0.42 0.66 -25.36
N TRP A 264 0.04 0.40 -24.10
CA TRP A 264 1.05 0.30 -23.04
C TRP A 264 2.15 -0.75 -23.34
N GLN A 265 1.81 -1.85 -24.03
CA GLN A 265 2.76 -2.92 -24.37
C GLN A 265 3.82 -2.46 -25.36
N GLY A 266 3.45 -1.69 -26.39
CA GLY A 266 4.40 -1.14 -27.35
C GLY A 266 5.15 0.09 -26.83
N ARG A 267 4.58 0.80 -25.84
CA ARG A 267 5.19 2.03 -25.28
C ARG A 267 6.16 1.76 -24.14
N LEU A 268 5.89 0.77 -23.29
CA LEU A 268 6.73 0.46 -22.13
C LEU A 268 7.82 -0.55 -22.50
N ARG A 269 9.08 -0.10 -22.46
CA ARG A 269 10.25 -0.95 -22.69
C ARG A 269 10.73 -1.59 -21.39
N PHE A 270 11.15 -2.85 -21.45
CA PHE A 270 11.78 -3.51 -20.32
C PHE A 270 13.17 -2.94 -20.06
N ILE A 271 13.52 -2.82 -18.78
CA ILE A 271 14.82 -2.36 -18.32
C ILE A 271 15.52 -3.53 -17.61
N VAL A 272 16.70 -3.91 -18.08
CA VAL A 272 17.53 -4.97 -17.46
C VAL A 272 18.90 -4.39 -17.14
N GLY A 273 19.31 -4.50 -15.87
CA GLY A 273 20.57 -3.94 -15.39
C GLY A 273 20.68 -2.42 -15.60
N GLY A 274 19.55 -1.71 -15.58
CA GLY A 274 19.48 -0.26 -15.79
C GLY A 274 19.46 0.20 -17.24
N ASN A 275 19.43 -0.72 -18.21
CA ASN A 275 19.44 -0.40 -19.65
C ASN A 275 18.20 -0.95 -20.35
N ASP A 276 17.74 -0.29 -21.42
CA ASP A 276 16.71 -0.84 -22.30
C ASP A 276 17.15 -2.24 -22.79
N VAL A 277 16.23 -3.20 -22.72
CA VAL A 277 16.45 -4.52 -23.34
C VAL A 277 16.55 -4.34 -24.85
N PRO A 278 17.52 -4.97 -25.53
CA PRO A 278 17.58 -4.94 -26.99
C PRO A 278 16.27 -5.48 -27.57
N ASP A 279 15.77 -4.84 -28.63
CA ASP A 279 14.58 -5.34 -29.33
C ASP A 279 14.77 -6.82 -29.66
N HIS A 280 13.72 -7.63 -29.41
CA HIS A 280 13.78 -9.06 -29.71
C HIS A 280 13.95 -9.24 -31.21
N VAL A 281 15.15 -9.63 -31.63
CA VAL A 281 15.42 -10.03 -33.02
C VAL A 281 14.97 -11.47 -33.16
N ASP A 282 13.91 -11.71 -33.95
CA ASP A 282 13.50 -13.06 -34.31
C ASP A 282 14.67 -13.78 -34.98
N PRO A 283 15.11 -14.95 -34.45
CA PRO A 283 16.26 -15.67 -34.98
C PRO A 283 16.04 -16.21 -36.41
N GLU A 284 14.80 -16.21 -36.92
CA GLU A 284 14.48 -16.62 -38.29
C GLU A 284 14.73 -15.52 -39.35
N SER A 285 15.15 -14.32 -38.95
CA SER A 285 15.43 -13.22 -39.88
C SER A 285 16.87 -13.18 -40.42
N THR A 286 17.76 -14.08 -39.99
CA THR A 286 19.02 -14.32 -40.71
C THR A 286 18.70 -15.10 -41.98
N GLY A 287 18.31 -14.37 -43.02
CA GLY A 287 18.18 -14.87 -44.36
C GLY A 287 19.46 -15.60 -44.76
N ASP A 288 19.33 -16.90 -44.99
CA ASP A 288 20.34 -17.70 -45.67
C ASP A 288 20.44 -17.17 -47.11
N GLY A 289 21.34 -16.21 -47.27
CA GLY A 289 21.81 -15.72 -48.56
C GLY A 289 22.60 -16.83 -49.24
N ARG A 290 22.16 -17.14 -50.46
CA ARG A 290 22.87 -17.94 -51.46
C ARG A 290 24.38 -17.69 -51.52
#